data_AF-A0A2K1ZBE1-F1
#
_entry.id   AF-A0A2K1ZBE1-F1
#
_cell.length_a   1.000
_cell.length_b   1.000
_cell.length_c   1.000
_cell.angle_alpha   90.00
_cell.angle_beta   90.00
_cell.angle_gamma   90.00
#
_symmetry.space_group_name_H-M   'P 1'
#
loop_
_entity.id
_entity.type
_entity.pdbx_description
1 polymer ?
#
loop_
_entity_poly.entity_id
_entity_poly.type
_entity_poly.pdbx_seq_one_letter_code
_entity_poly.pdbx_strand_id
1 'polypeptide(L)'
;FSGAIGFWRHRRVQLWLEKLGAKEPFYGNMAICWTNAKEEEALERYKLITGNIVSFPKFQLSSDGLVDKCSGLNSRGVLEIKCPFFKGEMCRASPWKQIPLYCVPQAQGLIEILDKDWMDFYVWTPNGSGLFALYRDEAYWML
;
A
#
# COMPACT_ATOMS: atom_id res chain seq x y z
N PHE A 1 10.13 2.18 1.02
CA PHE A 1 10.66 2.23 -0.36
C PHE A 1 10.89 3.64 -0.87
N SER A 2 9.88 4.48 -1.02
CA SER A 2 10.01 5.82 -1.66
C SER A 2 10.99 6.77 -0.96
N GLY A 3 11.04 6.70 0.38
CA GLY A 3 12.06 7.40 1.15
C GLY A 3 13.49 6.89 0.92
N ALA A 4 13.65 5.59 0.65
CA ALA A 4 14.95 4.95 0.42
C ALA A 4 15.51 5.27 -0.98
N ILE A 5 14.65 5.35 -2.01
CA ILE A 5 15.08 5.80 -3.34
C ILE A 5 15.32 7.31 -3.41
N GLY A 6 14.81 8.07 -2.42
CA GLY A 6 15.05 9.51 -2.31
C GLY A 6 14.00 10.39 -2.98
N PHE A 7 12.74 9.94 -3.00
CA PHE A 7 11.61 10.71 -3.53
C PHE A 7 11.44 12.08 -2.83
N TRP A 8 11.80 12.17 -1.55
CA TRP A 8 11.84 13.43 -0.80
C TRP A 8 13.27 13.79 -0.42
N ARG A 9 13.58 15.10 -0.54
CA ARG A 9 14.88 15.66 -0.14
C ARG A 9 15.20 15.28 1.29
N HIS A 10 16.45 14.87 1.53
CA HIS A 10 16.98 14.41 2.82
C HIS A 10 16.36 13.13 3.41
N ARG A 11 15.31 12.54 2.82
CA ARG A 11 14.66 11.36 3.43
C ARG A 11 15.57 10.13 3.45
N ARG A 12 16.46 9.95 2.46
CA ARG A 12 17.47 8.87 2.47
C ARG A 12 18.39 8.96 3.69
N VAL A 13 18.96 10.14 3.92
CA VAL A 13 19.87 10.38 5.04
C VAL A 13 19.14 10.22 6.37
N GLN A 14 17.91 10.74 6.48
CA GLN A 14 17.10 10.55 7.67
C GLN A 14 16.82 9.06 7.94
N LEU A 15 16.43 8.30 6.92
CA LEU A 15 16.17 6.87 7.05
C LEU A 15 17.44 6.11 7.49
N TRP A 16 18.60 6.49 6.96
CA TRP A 16 19.88 5.91 7.37
C TRP A 16 20.18 6.19 8.85
N LEU A 17 20.02 7.42 9.31
CA LEU A 17 20.20 7.79 10.72
C LEU A 17 19.20 7.07 11.64
N GLU A 18 17.94 6.91 11.20
CA GLU A 18 16.92 6.11 11.92
C GLU A 18 17.36 4.64 12.06
N LYS A 19 17.93 4.04 11.02
CA LYS A 19 18.42 2.65 11.06
C LYS A 19 19.69 2.46 11.89
N LEU A 20 20.51 3.50 12.02
CA LEU A 20 21.68 3.51 12.90
C LEU A 20 21.34 3.81 14.37
N GLY A 21 20.09 4.14 14.69
CA GLY A 21 19.69 4.60 16.02
C GLY A 21 20.21 5.99 16.38
N ALA A 22 20.79 6.72 15.42
CA ALA A 22 21.27 8.10 15.59
C ALA A 22 20.12 9.12 15.56
N LYS A 23 18.93 8.69 15.15
CA LYS A 23 17.71 9.50 15.14
C LYS A 23 16.52 8.62 15.50
N GLU A 24 15.64 9.14 16.36
CA GLU A 24 14.39 8.44 16.70
C GLU A 24 13.51 8.22 15.45
N PRO A 25 12.94 7.01 15.28
CA PRO A 25 11.96 6.74 14.25
C PRO A 25 10.73 7.63 14.37
N PHE A 26 10.06 7.83 13.24
CA PHE A 26 8.77 8.49 13.24
C PHE A 26 7.68 7.55 13.79
N TYR A 27 7.07 7.89 14.92
CA TYR A 27 6.07 7.06 15.60
C TYR A 27 4.64 7.23 15.10
N GLY A 28 4.34 8.26 14.31
CA GLY A 28 2.99 8.43 13.76
C GLY A 28 2.53 9.87 13.60
N ASN A 29 1.43 10.04 12.87
CA ASN A 29 0.63 11.26 12.81
C ASN A 29 -0.85 10.90 12.65
N MET A 30 -1.71 11.93 12.61
CA MET A 30 -3.15 11.78 12.38
C MET A 30 -3.49 10.99 11.10
N ALA A 31 -2.66 11.05 10.05
CA ALA A 31 -2.89 10.30 8.82
C ALA A 31 -2.68 8.79 9.01
N ILE A 32 -1.69 8.39 9.82
CA ILE A 32 -1.47 7.00 10.19
C ILE A 32 -2.61 6.51 11.09
N CYS A 33 -2.99 7.28 12.11
CA CYS A 33 -4.12 6.92 12.97
C CYS A 33 -5.41 6.73 12.18
N TRP A 34 -5.69 7.62 11.22
CA TRP A 34 -6.82 7.50 10.32
C TRP A 34 -6.76 6.23 9.47
N THR A 35 -5.59 5.93 8.89
CA THR A 35 -5.41 4.75 8.04
C THR A 35 -5.71 3.48 8.84
N ASN A 36 -5.09 3.33 10.02
CA ASN A 36 -5.29 2.17 10.89
C ASN A 36 -6.76 2.02 11.31
N ALA A 37 -7.42 3.14 11.63
CA ALA A 37 -8.83 3.13 12.04
C ALA A 37 -9.80 2.74 10.91
N LYS A 38 -9.37 2.84 9.64
CA LYS A 38 -10.22 2.60 8.46
C LYS A 38 -9.83 1.38 7.64
N GLU A 39 -8.71 0.76 7.96
CA GLU A 39 -8.19 -0.40 7.25
C GLU A 39 -9.18 -1.58 7.25
N GLU A 40 -9.76 -1.90 8.40
CA GLU A 40 -10.75 -2.99 8.52
C GLU A 40 -12.02 -2.71 7.70
N GLU A 41 -12.55 -1.49 7.77
CA GLU A 41 -13.72 -1.06 6.98
C GLU A 41 -13.43 -1.14 5.47
N ALA A 42 -12.24 -0.66 5.07
CA ALA A 42 -11.80 -0.70 3.68
C ALA A 42 -11.63 -2.14 3.18
N LEU A 43 -11.06 -3.02 4.00
CA LEU A 43 -10.86 -4.44 3.67
C LEU A 43 -12.20 -5.16 3.46
N GLU A 44 -13.16 -4.97 4.36
CA GLU A 44 -14.49 -5.59 4.22
C GLU A 44 -15.20 -5.06 2.96
N ARG A 45 -15.06 -3.76 2.66
CA ARG A 45 -15.60 -3.20 1.43
C ARG A 45 -14.94 -3.79 0.18
N TYR A 46 -13.62 -3.99 0.21
CA TYR A 46 -12.88 -4.62 -0.87
C TYR A 46 -13.35 -6.06 -1.14
N LYS A 47 -13.47 -6.88 -0.09
CA LYS A 47 -13.98 -8.26 -0.20
C LYS A 47 -15.38 -8.28 -0.79
N LEU A 48 -16.26 -7.39 -0.34
CA LEU A 48 -17.64 -7.30 -0.82
C LEU A 48 -17.73 -6.94 -2.32
N ILE A 49 -16.89 -6.01 -2.79
CA ILE A 49 -16.93 -5.56 -4.20
C ILE A 49 -16.28 -6.58 -5.13
N THR A 50 -15.14 -7.16 -4.72
CA THR A 50 -14.35 -8.03 -5.60
C THR A 50 -14.75 -9.49 -5.49
N GLY A 51 -15.37 -9.90 -4.38
CA GLY A 51 -15.60 -11.30 -4.03
C GLY A 51 -14.31 -12.07 -3.70
N ASN A 52 -13.14 -11.41 -3.67
CA ASN A 52 -11.86 -12.08 -3.46
C ASN A 52 -11.68 -12.52 -2.01
N ILE A 53 -10.96 -13.64 -1.83
CA ILE A 53 -10.57 -14.12 -0.50
C ILE A 53 -9.22 -13.51 -0.14
N VAL A 54 -9.13 -12.92 1.05
CA VAL A 54 -7.89 -12.31 1.57
C VAL A 54 -7.35 -13.16 2.70
N SER A 55 -6.06 -13.50 2.62
CA SER A 55 -5.34 -14.24 3.64
C SER A 55 -4.16 -13.43 4.16
N PHE A 56 -3.85 -13.54 5.45
CA PHE A 56 -2.78 -12.77 6.08
C PHE A 56 -1.55 -13.65 6.30
N PRO A 57 -0.36 -13.26 5.81
CA PRO A 57 0.87 -13.99 6.06
C PRO A 57 1.26 -13.91 7.54
N LYS A 58 1.88 -14.98 8.08
CA LYS A 58 2.35 -15.04 9.49
C LYS A 58 3.39 -13.96 9.84
N PHE A 59 4.14 -13.48 8.85
CA PHE A 59 5.01 -12.32 8.95
C PHE A 59 4.40 -11.19 8.11
N GLN A 60 3.91 -10.15 8.78
CA GLN A 60 3.28 -9.01 8.11
C GLN A 60 4.36 -8.05 7.60
N LEU A 61 4.80 -8.27 6.37
CA LEU A 61 5.74 -7.37 5.68
C LEU A 61 5.00 -6.15 5.12
N SER A 62 4.48 -5.26 5.96
CA SER A 62 3.84 -3.98 5.57
C SER A 62 2.74 -4.03 4.48
N SER A 63 2.31 -5.22 4.06
CA SER A 63 1.23 -5.47 3.11
C SER A 63 -0.03 -5.83 3.88
N ASP A 64 -1.19 -5.46 3.33
CA ASP A 64 -2.48 -5.65 4.00
C ASP A 64 -3.06 -7.04 3.74
N GLY A 65 -2.43 -7.85 2.89
CA GLY A 65 -2.73 -9.28 2.75
C GLY A 65 -2.28 -9.87 1.42
N LEU A 66 -2.59 -11.15 1.25
CA LEU A 66 -2.50 -11.87 -0.02
C LEU A 66 -3.91 -12.14 -0.54
N VAL A 67 -4.13 -11.84 -1.81
CA VAL A 67 -5.42 -11.98 -2.50
C VAL A 67 -5.45 -13.27 -3.30
N ASP A 68 -6.50 -14.06 -3.11
CA ASP A 68 -6.86 -15.15 -4.01
C ASP A 68 -8.07 -14.72 -4.86
N LYS A 69 -7.91 -14.73 -6.20
CA LYS A 69 -9.01 -14.35 -7.10
C LYS A 69 -9.96 -15.54 -7.24
N CYS A 70 -11.22 -15.33 -6.89
CA CYS A 70 -12.26 -16.35 -6.98
C CYS A 70 -12.50 -16.90 -8.41
N SER A 71 -11.89 -16.29 -9.45
CA SER A 71 -11.93 -16.75 -10.84
C SER A 71 -11.02 -17.95 -11.16
N GLY A 72 -10.36 -18.59 -10.17
CA GLY A 72 -9.62 -19.84 -10.38
C GLY A 72 -8.24 -19.68 -11.02
N LEU A 73 -7.68 -18.47 -11.07
CA LEU A 73 -6.25 -18.29 -11.37
C LEU A 73 -5.45 -18.54 -10.09
N ASN A 74 -4.68 -19.62 -10.04
CA ASN A 74 -3.80 -20.01 -8.92
C ASN A 74 -2.71 -18.97 -8.55
N SER A 75 -2.71 -17.77 -9.12
CA SER A 75 -1.76 -16.70 -8.76
C SER A 75 -2.34 -15.89 -7.60
N ARG A 76 -1.84 -16.12 -6.38
CA ARG A 76 -2.13 -15.25 -5.24
C ARG A 76 -1.42 -13.91 -5.44
N GLY A 77 -2.16 -12.81 -5.52
CA GLY A 77 -1.61 -11.45 -5.61
C GLY A 77 -1.38 -10.82 -4.24
N VAL A 78 -0.84 -9.61 -4.24
CA VAL A 78 -0.70 -8.78 -3.02
C VAL A 78 -1.90 -7.83 -2.90
N LEU A 79 -2.38 -7.58 -1.68
CA LEU A 79 -3.32 -6.49 -1.39
C LEU A 79 -2.59 -5.34 -0.71
N GLU A 80 -2.74 -4.14 -1.23
CA GLU A 80 -2.34 -2.89 -0.58
C GLU A 80 -3.52 -1.93 -0.53
N ILE A 81 -3.99 -1.61 0.67
CA ILE A 81 -5.09 -0.70 0.98
C ILE A 81 -4.52 0.67 1.34
N LYS A 82 -5.14 1.72 0.81
CA LYS A 82 -4.86 3.12 1.19
C LYS A 82 -6.14 3.84 1.58
N CYS A 83 -6.10 4.44 2.76
CA CYS A 83 -7.14 5.33 3.27
C CYS A 83 -6.57 6.76 3.34
N PRO A 84 -6.57 7.53 2.23
CA PRO A 84 -5.96 8.85 2.20
C PRO A 84 -6.60 9.82 3.21
N PHE A 85 -5.74 10.54 3.94
CA PHE A 85 -6.16 11.46 5.01
C PHE A 85 -6.62 12.85 4.51
N PHE A 86 -6.31 13.23 3.26
CA PHE A 86 -6.72 14.51 2.66
C PHE A 86 -6.51 15.75 3.56
N LYS A 87 -5.37 15.83 4.25
CA LYS A 87 -5.05 16.92 5.19
C LYS A 87 -6.11 17.18 6.28
N GLY A 88 -6.87 16.15 6.67
CA GLY A 88 -7.94 16.27 7.67
C GLY A 88 -9.34 16.46 7.08
N GLU A 89 -9.48 16.59 5.76
CA GLU A 89 -10.76 16.75 5.08
C GLU A 89 -11.31 15.41 4.54
N MET A 90 -11.32 14.37 5.37
CA MET A 90 -11.69 13.01 4.95
C MET A 90 -13.11 12.90 4.40
N CYS A 91 -14.06 13.72 4.87
CA CYS A 91 -15.43 13.76 4.35
C CYS A 91 -15.51 14.23 2.89
N ARG A 92 -14.46 14.91 2.39
CA ARG A 92 -14.36 15.40 1.01
C ARG A 92 -13.39 14.56 0.17
N ALA A 93 -12.76 13.55 0.78
CA ALA A 93 -11.85 12.65 0.11
C ALA A 93 -12.57 11.94 -1.03
N SER A 94 -11.94 11.90 -2.20
CA SER A 94 -12.37 11.07 -3.32
C SER A 94 -11.29 10.03 -3.61
N PRO A 95 -11.66 8.85 -4.10
CA PRO A 95 -10.65 7.88 -4.52
C PRO A 95 -9.77 8.48 -5.60
N TRP A 96 -8.50 8.09 -5.60
CA TRP A 96 -7.56 8.59 -6.59
C TRP A 96 -7.98 8.14 -8.00
N LYS A 97 -7.76 9.01 -8.99
CA LYS A 97 -7.94 8.66 -10.41
C LYS A 97 -6.73 7.92 -11.00
N GLN A 98 -5.57 8.14 -10.40
CA GLN A 98 -4.30 7.51 -10.75
C GLN A 98 -3.49 7.34 -9.47
N ILE A 99 -2.70 6.26 -9.41
CA ILE A 99 -1.78 6.02 -8.29
C ILE A 99 -0.70 7.11 -8.26
N PRO A 100 -0.50 7.80 -7.12
CA PRO A 100 0.60 8.74 -6.96
C PRO A 100 1.96 8.06 -7.16
N LEU A 101 2.88 8.73 -7.87
CA LEU A 101 4.19 8.14 -8.21
C LEU A 101 5.01 7.70 -6.98
N TYR A 102 4.84 8.36 -5.84
CA TYR A 102 5.51 7.97 -4.61
C TYR A 102 4.96 6.66 -4.01
N CYS A 103 3.85 6.10 -4.48
CA CYS A 103 3.36 4.80 -4.06
C CYS A 103 3.97 3.66 -4.87
N VAL A 104 4.42 3.92 -6.10
CA VAL A 104 4.98 2.92 -7.02
C VAL A 104 6.16 2.16 -6.41
N PRO A 105 7.14 2.80 -5.72
CA PRO A 105 8.25 2.07 -5.11
C PRO A 105 7.81 1.08 -4.02
N GLN A 106 6.74 1.38 -3.29
CA GLN A 106 6.20 0.45 -2.30
C GLN A 106 5.47 -0.70 -3.01
N ALA A 107 4.65 -0.39 -4.01
CA ALA A 107 3.90 -1.40 -4.75
C ALA A 107 4.83 -2.41 -5.43
N GLN A 108 5.78 -1.94 -6.25
CA GLN A 108 6.76 -2.82 -6.90
C GLN A 108 7.62 -3.54 -5.86
N GLY A 109 8.08 -2.84 -4.80
CA GLY A 109 8.88 -3.44 -3.73
C GLY A 109 8.19 -4.60 -3.01
N LEU A 110 6.89 -4.49 -2.73
CA LEU A 110 6.12 -5.57 -2.11
C LEU A 110 5.87 -6.73 -3.07
N ILE A 111 5.55 -6.45 -4.34
CA ILE A 111 5.40 -7.48 -5.39
C ILE A 111 6.70 -8.29 -5.49
N GLU A 112 7.85 -7.62 -5.50
CA GLU A 112 9.18 -8.24 -5.58
C GLU A 112 9.51 -9.07 -4.33
N ILE A 113 9.36 -8.51 -3.13
CA ILE A 113 9.71 -9.19 -1.87
C ILE A 113 8.82 -10.40 -1.60
N LEU A 114 7.54 -10.33 -1.98
CA LEU A 114 6.58 -11.43 -1.81
C LEU A 114 6.57 -12.41 -2.98
N ASP A 115 7.44 -12.19 -3.97
CA ASP A 115 7.59 -12.95 -5.21
C ASP A 115 6.25 -13.23 -5.89
N LYS A 116 5.51 -12.15 -6.16
CA LYS A 116 4.19 -12.18 -6.82
C LYS A 116 4.25 -11.55 -8.20
N ASP A 117 3.27 -11.88 -9.02
CA ASP A 117 3.16 -11.32 -10.38
C ASP A 117 2.33 -10.03 -10.41
N TRP A 118 1.47 -9.82 -9.41
CA TRP A 118 0.53 -8.69 -9.38
C TRP A 118 0.11 -8.28 -7.98
N MET A 119 -0.46 -7.08 -7.90
CA MET A 119 -1.04 -6.47 -6.70
C MET A 119 -2.37 -5.79 -7.04
N ASP A 120 -3.36 -5.96 -6.17
CA ASP A 120 -4.50 -5.07 -6.10
C ASP A 120 -4.16 -3.90 -5.16
N PHE A 121 -4.07 -2.70 -5.74
CA PHE A 121 -3.86 -1.46 -5.00
C PHE A 121 -5.22 -0.78 -4.84
N TYR A 122 -5.78 -0.86 -3.63
CA TYR A 122 -7.14 -0.43 -3.32
C TYR A 122 -7.13 0.88 -2.53
N VAL A 123 -7.80 1.90 -3.06
CA VAL A 123 -7.93 3.21 -2.41
C VAL A 123 -9.36 3.36 -1.91
N TRP A 124 -9.53 3.45 -0.60
CA TRP A 124 -10.84 3.62 0.02
C TRP A 124 -11.01 5.02 0.60
N THR A 125 -12.20 5.59 0.39
CA THR A 125 -12.64 6.86 0.99
C THR A 125 -14.11 6.77 1.38
N PRO A 126 -14.60 7.66 2.27
CA PRO A 126 -16.03 7.73 2.58
C PRO A 126 -16.93 7.97 1.35
N ASN A 127 -16.41 8.61 0.30
CA ASN A 127 -17.17 8.94 -0.91
C ASN A 127 -16.99 7.93 -2.06
N GLY A 128 -16.35 6.79 -1.81
CA GLY A 128 -16.15 5.75 -2.81
C GLY A 128 -14.77 5.12 -2.74
N SER A 129 -14.50 4.24 -3.70
CA SER A 129 -13.23 3.51 -3.77
C SER A 129 -12.70 3.42 -5.20
N GLY A 130 -11.39 3.24 -5.33
CA GLY A 130 -10.70 2.97 -6.59
C GLY A 130 -9.88 1.70 -6.43
N LEU A 131 -9.91 0.83 -7.44
CA LEU A 131 -9.14 -0.41 -7.46
C LEU A 131 -8.21 -0.38 -8.69
N PHE A 132 -6.92 -0.56 -8.46
CA PHE A 132 -5.90 -0.58 -9.49
C PHE A 132 -5.18 -1.92 -9.49
N ALA A 133 -5.20 -2.62 -10.62
CA ALA A 133 -4.37 -3.80 -10.82
C ALA A 133 -2.96 -3.34 -11.26
N LEU A 134 -1.96 -3.70 -10.47
CA LEU A 134 -0.56 -3.47 -10.76
C LEU A 134 0.13 -4.81 -11.05
N TYR A 135 1.00 -4.82 -12.04
CA TYR A 135 1.80 -5.99 -12.39
C TYR A 135 3.26 -5.75 -12.04
N ARG A 136 3.99 -6.84 -11.78
CA ARG A 136 5.44 -6.82 -11.62
C ARG A 136 6.07 -6.18 -12.85
N ASP A 137 6.94 -5.21 -12.63
CA ASP A 137 7.71 -4.55 -13.67
C ASP A 137 9.18 -4.91 -13.46
N GLU A 138 9.71 -5.86 -14.25
CA GLU A 138 11.11 -6.25 -14.17
C GLU A 138 12.05 -5.10 -14.54
N ALA A 139 11.64 -4.24 -15.48
CA ALA A 139 12.44 -3.09 -15.91
C ALA A 139 12.55 -2.02 -14.82
N TYR A 140 11.59 -1.96 -13.89
CA TYR A 140 11.67 -1.11 -12.69
C TYR A 140 12.93 -1.41 -11.86
N TRP A 141 13.41 -2.66 -11.90
CA TRP A 141 14.55 -3.12 -11.09
C TRP A 141 15.88 -3.18 -11.86
N MET A 142 15.88 -3.00 -13.19
CA MET A 142 17.07 -3.09 -14.04
C MET A 142 17.92 -1.79 -14.08
N LEU A 143 17.99 -1.04 -12.97
CA LEU A 143 18.76 0.21 -12.87
C LEU A 143 20.26 -0.01 -12.64
#